data_AF-A0A943JS93-F1
#
_entry.id   AF-A0A943JS93-F1
#
_cell.length_a   1.000
_cell.length_b   1.000
_cell.length_c   1.000
_cell.angle_alpha   90.00
_cell.angle_beta   90.00
_cell.angle_gamma   90.00
#
_symmetry.space_group_name_H-M   'P 1'
#
loop_
_entity.id
_entity.type
_entity.pdbx_description
1 polymer ?
#
loop_
_entity_poly.entity_id
_entity_poly.type
_entity_poly.pdbx_seq_one_letter_code
_entity_poly.pdbx_strand_id
1 'polypeptide(L)'
;MSDLLKKLREPFRKEELEFRVGATNNEKNMGLALAYVQVRAIQNRLDELFGVDGWTVSYKEISAGFICSLSIKINDRWVTKEDGAGMTEYESVKGGISNAFKRVASSEFGIGRYLYNAKKNWYPIRQQGRGYVFTETPVLELNNEIEIKKREDIDKIVERAEKSKIVIDFGKYKGMTLDKIYEKDKSYIKYLKENAKDKKILEACIELIA
;
A
#
# COMPACT_ATOMS: atom_id res chain seq x y z
N MET A 1 3.96 -1.53 -13.85
CA MET A 1 2.62 -1.97 -13.39
C MET A 1 1.60 -1.20 -14.19
N SER A 2 0.70 -1.88 -14.92
CA SER A 2 -0.34 -1.20 -15.70
C SER A 2 -1.16 -0.28 -14.80
N ASP A 3 -1.61 0.86 -15.32
CA ASP A 3 -2.42 1.85 -14.60
C ASP A 3 -3.65 1.20 -13.93
N LEU A 4 -4.26 0.24 -14.64
CA LEU A 4 -5.36 -0.59 -14.17
C LEU A 4 -5.07 -1.34 -12.85
N LEU A 5 -3.90 -1.98 -12.74
CA LEU A 5 -3.53 -2.72 -11.52
C LEU A 5 -3.19 -1.81 -10.35
N LYS A 6 -2.77 -0.56 -10.62
CA LYS A 6 -2.58 0.45 -9.58
C LYS A 6 -3.95 0.87 -9.02
N LYS A 7 -4.89 1.25 -9.90
CA LYS A 7 -6.27 1.63 -9.55
C LYS A 7 -7.00 0.54 -8.75
N LEU A 8 -6.82 -0.73 -9.14
CA LEU A 8 -7.38 -1.87 -8.41
C LEU A 8 -7.01 -1.88 -6.91
N ARG A 9 -5.80 -1.40 -6.58
CA ARG A 9 -5.21 -1.45 -5.24
C ARG A 9 -5.26 -0.13 -4.49
N GLU A 10 -5.92 0.90 -5.05
CA GLU A 10 -6.02 2.20 -4.39
C GLU A 10 -6.72 2.08 -3.02
N PRO A 11 -6.45 2.98 -2.07
CA PRO A 11 -7.22 3.04 -0.83
C PRO A 11 -8.73 3.18 -1.10
N PHE A 12 -9.55 2.56 -0.26
CA PHE A 12 -11.00 2.77 -0.25
C PHE A 12 -11.35 4.02 0.56
N ARG A 13 -12.51 4.60 0.26
CA ARG A 13 -13.05 5.73 1.02
C ARG A 13 -13.41 5.28 2.43
N LYS A 14 -13.44 6.20 3.39
CA LYS A 14 -13.68 5.85 4.80
C LYS A 14 -15.04 5.18 5.00
N GLU A 15 -16.03 5.58 4.22
CA GLU A 15 -17.41 5.10 4.27
C GLU A 15 -17.57 3.68 3.68
N GLU A 16 -16.57 3.21 2.93
CA GLU A 16 -16.50 1.87 2.35
C GLU A 16 -15.77 0.88 3.26
N LEU A 17 -15.27 1.36 4.40
CA LEU A 17 -14.58 0.59 5.41
C LEU A 17 -15.51 0.30 6.58
N GLU A 18 -15.39 -0.91 7.10
CA GLU A 18 -16.07 -1.37 8.30
C GLU A 18 -15.04 -1.85 9.32
N PHE A 19 -15.44 -1.84 10.59
CA PHE A 19 -14.64 -2.34 11.69
C PHE A 19 -15.39 -3.44 12.42
N ARG A 20 -14.65 -4.47 12.84
CA ARG A 20 -15.15 -5.48 13.77
C ARG A 20 -14.27 -5.53 15.00
N VAL A 21 -14.88 -5.90 16.13
CA VAL A 21 -14.16 -6.20 17.35
C VAL A 21 -13.34 -7.47 17.14
N GLY A 22 -12.02 -7.35 17.34
CA GLY A 22 -11.07 -8.45 17.37
C GLY A 22 -10.90 -8.99 18.78
N ALA A 23 -9.65 -9.10 19.23
CA ALA A 23 -9.35 -9.46 20.61
C ALA A 23 -9.93 -8.44 21.60
N THR A 24 -10.39 -8.93 22.76
CA THR A 24 -10.84 -8.11 23.89
C THR A 24 -9.81 -8.16 25.01
N ASN A 25 -9.74 -7.12 25.84
CA ASN A 25 -8.94 -7.14 27.04
C ASN A 25 -9.60 -8.00 28.14
N ASN A 26 -8.88 -8.25 29.24
CA ASN A 26 -9.36 -9.08 30.34
C ASN A 26 -10.66 -8.57 30.97
N GLU A 27 -10.79 -7.25 31.09
CA GLU A 27 -11.98 -6.58 31.65
C GLU A 27 -13.17 -6.55 30.69
N LYS A 28 -12.97 -6.94 29.42
CA LYS A 28 -14.00 -6.96 28.36
C LYS A 28 -14.67 -5.59 28.12
N ASN A 29 -13.95 -4.50 28.39
CA ASN A 29 -14.39 -3.12 28.15
C ASN A 29 -13.65 -2.46 26.98
N MET A 30 -12.56 -3.07 26.48
CA MET A 30 -11.80 -2.61 25.31
C MET A 30 -11.67 -3.73 24.28
N GLY A 31 -11.76 -3.36 23.00
CA GLY A 31 -11.62 -4.27 21.87
C GLY A 31 -10.69 -3.73 20.78
N LEU A 32 -9.87 -4.61 20.20
CA LEU A 32 -9.02 -4.28 19.07
C LEU A 32 -9.89 -4.01 17.81
N ALA A 33 -9.70 -2.86 17.17
CA ALA A 33 -10.37 -2.53 15.93
C ALA A 33 -9.71 -3.18 14.72
N LEU A 34 -10.43 -4.10 14.06
CA LEU A 34 -9.98 -4.75 12.82
C LEU A 34 -10.75 -4.15 11.64
N ALA A 35 -10.04 -3.38 10.81
CA ALA A 35 -10.59 -2.76 9.61
C ALA A 35 -10.72 -3.77 8.46
N TYR A 36 -11.80 -3.69 7.69
CA TYR A 36 -11.98 -4.42 6.45
C TYR A 36 -12.84 -3.63 5.47
N VAL A 37 -12.71 -3.94 4.17
CA VAL A 37 -13.51 -3.31 3.12
C VAL A 37 -14.88 -3.99 3.04
N GLN A 38 -15.93 -3.22 2.78
CA GLN A 38 -17.24 -3.73 2.42
C GLN A 38 -17.18 -4.57 1.14
N VAL A 39 -17.93 -5.68 1.09
CA VAL A 39 -18.00 -6.54 -0.10
C VAL A 39 -18.45 -5.74 -1.34
N ARG A 40 -19.46 -4.88 -1.17
CA ARG A 40 -20.00 -4.06 -2.24
C ARG A 40 -18.98 -3.08 -2.82
N ALA A 41 -18.12 -2.50 -1.99
CA ALA A 41 -17.08 -1.59 -2.47
C ALA A 41 -16.05 -2.34 -3.33
N ILE A 42 -15.70 -3.57 -2.97
CA ILE A 42 -14.84 -4.43 -3.80
C ILE A 42 -15.53 -4.74 -5.14
N GLN A 43 -16.81 -5.13 -5.11
CA GLN A 43 -17.58 -5.45 -6.33
C GLN A 43 -17.68 -4.24 -7.26
N ASN A 44 -18.08 -3.09 -6.73
CA ASN A 44 -18.18 -1.84 -7.50
C ASN A 44 -16.83 -1.49 -8.16
N ARG A 45 -15.72 -1.62 -7.43
CA ARG A 45 -14.39 -1.37 -8.01
C ARG A 45 -14.05 -2.35 -9.13
N LEU A 46 -14.43 -3.62 -8.99
CA LEU A 46 -14.22 -4.61 -10.06
C LEU A 46 -15.07 -4.26 -11.29
N ASP A 47 -16.32 -3.89 -11.10
CA ASP A 47 -17.22 -3.44 -12.17
C ASP A 47 -16.71 -2.17 -12.87
N GLU A 48 -16.26 -1.17 -12.10
CA GLU A 48 -15.72 0.09 -12.63
C GLU A 48 -14.45 -0.10 -13.47
N LEU A 49 -13.57 -1.03 -13.08
CA LEU A 49 -12.28 -1.23 -13.72
C LEU A 49 -12.30 -2.25 -14.86
N PHE A 50 -13.14 -3.28 -14.74
CA PHE A 50 -13.12 -4.42 -15.66
C PHE A 50 -14.45 -4.61 -16.41
N GLY A 51 -15.53 -3.94 -15.99
CA GLY A 51 -16.87 -4.21 -16.50
C GLY A 51 -17.42 -5.56 -16.02
N VAL A 52 -18.71 -5.79 -16.30
CA VAL A 52 -19.43 -7.01 -15.89
C VAL A 52 -18.85 -8.30 -16.50
N ASP A 53 -18.17 -8.21 -17.65
CA ASP A 53 -17.57 -9.32 -18.38
C ASP A 53 -16.06 -9.47 -18.13
N GLY A 54 -15.45 -8.55 -17.38
CA GLY A 54 -14.01 -8.56 -17.10
C GLY A 54 -13.62 -9.19 -15.76
N TRP A 55 -14.58 -9.68 -14.97
CA TRP A 55 -14.32 -10.47 -13.77
C TRP A 55 -15.43 -11.49 -13.50
N THR A 56 -15.10 -12.54 -12.75
CA THR A 56 -16.08 -13.54 -12.27
C THR A 56 -15.67 -14.08 -10.91
N VAL A 57 -16.64 -14.60 -10.17
CA VAL A 57 -16.44 -15.22 -8.87
C VAL A 57 -17.22 -16.53 -8.78
N SER A 58 -16.57 -17.56 -8.25
CA SER A 58 -17.20 -18.85 -7.94
C SER A 58 -16.85 -19.30 -6.52
N TYR A 59 -17.73 -20.10 -5.93
CA TYR A 59 -17.55 -20.60 -4.57
C TYR A 59 -17.65 -22.12 -4.55
N LYS A 60 -16.74 -22.75 -3.81
CA LYS A 60 -16.75 -24.18 -3.50
C LYS A 60 -16.91 -24.36 -2.00
N GLU A 61 -17.99 -25.01 -1.59
CA GLU A 61 -18.17 -25.42 -0.20
C GLU A 61 -17.12 -26.48 0.19
N ILE A 62 -16.59 -26.34 1.40
CA ILE A 62 -15.70 -27.31 2.06
C ILE A 62 -16.25 -27.58 3.46
N SER A 63 -15.80 -28.65 4.13
CA SER A 63 -16.42 -29.18 5.35
C SER A 63 -16.69 -28.17 6.48
N ALA A 64 -15.97 -27.06 6.54
CA ALA A 64 -16.15 -26.01 7.55
C ALA A 64 -16.12 -24.59 6.97
N GLY A 65 -16.42 -24.39 5.69
CA GLY A 65 -16.33 -23.07 5.06
C GLY A 65 -16.42 -23.07 3.55
N PHE A 66 -15.80 -22.07 2.92
CA PHE A 66 -15.83 -21.88 1.47
C PHE A 66 -14.46 -21.53 0.93
N ILE A 67 -14.12 -22.07 -0.24
CA ILE A 67 -13.08 -21.54 -1.12
C ILE A 67 -13.76 -20.60 -2.12
N CYS A 68 -13.23 -19.39 -2.25
CA CYS A 68 -13.64 -18.41 -3.23
C CYS A 68 -12.58 -18.33 -4.32
N SER A 69 -12.98 -18.54 -5.58
CA SER A 69 -12.15 -18.33 -6.76
C SER A 69 -12.56 -17.02 -7.42
N LEU A 70 -11.64 -16.07 -7.47
CA LEU A 70 -11.84 -14.77 -8.15
C LEU A 70 -10.99 -14.76 -9.42
N SER A 71 -11.63 -14.51 -10.56
CA SER A 71 -10.98 -14.39 -11.86
C SER A 71 -11.12 -12.98 -12.38
N ILE A 72 -10.01 -12.38 -12.84
CA ILE A 72 -9.99 -11.04 -13.44
C ILE A 72 -9.31 -11.13 -14.80
N LYS A 73 -9.89 -10.51 -15.83
CA LYS A 73 -9.33 -10.43 -17.18
C LYS A 73 -8.32 -9.29 -17.26
N ILE A 74 -7.04 -9.62 -17.42
CA ILE A 74 -5.92 -8.67 -17.50
C ILE A 74 -5.22 -8.86 -18.85
N ASN A 75 -5.19 -7.82 -19.70
CA ASN A 75 -4.61 -7.88 -21.04
C ASN A 75 -5.15 -9.07 -21.86
N ASP A 76 -6.48 -9.22 -21.88
CA ASP A 76 -7.22 -10.32 -22.52
C ASP A 76 -6.90 -11.74 -22.03
N ARG A 77 -6.26 -11.87 -20.86
CA ARG A 77 -5.99 -13.16 -20.22
C ARG A 77 -6.68 -13.24 -18.87
N TRP A 78 -7.33 -14.37 -18.62
CA TRP A 78 -7.94 -14.66 -17.33
C TRP A 78 -6.87 -15.04 -16.31
N VAL A 79 -6.88 -14.34 -15.17
CA VAL A 79 -6.07 -14.67 -14.00
C VAL A 79 -7.02 -15.07 -12.88
N THR A 80 -7.02 -16.35 -12.52
CA THR A 80 -7.81 -16.90 -11.40
C THR A 80 -6.93 -17.10 -10.20
N LYS A 81 -7.41 -16.70 -9.03
CA LYS A 81 -6.78 -16.99 -7.74
C LYS A 81 -7.82 -17.35 -6.70
N GLU A 82 -7.39 -18.04 -5.65
CA GLU A 82 -8.28 -18.63 -4.66
C GLU A 82 -7.81 -18.34 -3.23
N ASP A 83 -8.75 -18.11 -2.31
CA ASP A 83 -8.53 -18.08 -0.86
C ASP A 83 -9.81 -18.60 -0.20
N GLY A 84 -9.73 -18.99 1.07
CA GLY A 84 -10.82 -19.60 1.81
C GLY A 84 -11.12 -18.92 3.13
N ALA A 85 -12.35 -19.10 3.62
CA ALA A 85 -12.72 -18.72 4.97
C ALA A 85 -13.62 -19.78 5.60
N GLY A 86 -13.49 -19.95 6.91
CA GLY A 86 -14.39 -20.78 7.69
C GLY A 86 -15.79 -20.17 7.81
N MET A 87 -16.75 -21.01 8.19
CA MET A 87 -18.07 -20.59 8.64
C MET A 87 -17.98 -19.60 9.79
N THR A 88 -18.99 -18.73 9.90
CA THR A 88 -19.07 -17.73 10.98
C THR A 88 -20.13 -18.11 12.01
N GLU A 89 -20.06 -17.56 13.22
CA GLU A 89 -21.06 -17.85 14.27
C GLU A 89 -22.42 -17.15 14.02
N TYR A 90 -22.44 -16.08 13.22
CA TYR A 90 -23.61 -15.28 12.87
C TYR A 90 -23.79 -15.24 11.36
N GLU A 91 -25.00 -15.50 10.85
CA GLU A 91 -25.26 -15.66 9.41
C GLU A 91 -24.23 -16.61 8.74
N SER A 92 -24.00 -17.76 9.37
CA SER A 92 -22.86 -18.67 9.15
C SER A 92 -22.39 -18.81 7.70
N VAL A 93 -23.29 -19.20 6.80
CA VAL A 93 -23.03 -19.39 5.36
C VAL A 93 -22.63 -18.08 4.67
N LYS A 94 -23.45 -17.03 4.83
CA LYS A 94 -23.24 -15.73 4.19
C LYS A 94 -21.96 -15.05 4.67
N GLY A 95 -21.66 -15.16 5.97
CA GLY A 95 -20.43 -14.65 6.56
C GLY A 95 -19.20 -15.39 6.04
N GLY A 96 -19.26 -16.73 5.92
CA GLY A 96 -18.19 -17.54 5.34
C GLY A 96 -17.89 -17.16 3.88
N ILE A 97 -18.92 -17.09 3.04
CA ILE A 97 -18.81 -16.67 1.62
C ILE A 97 -18.20 -15.26 1.50
N SER A 98 -18.72 -14.31 2.28
CA SER A 98 -18.25 -12.92 2.26
C SER A 98 -16.79 -12.79 2.70
N ASN A 99 -16.39 -13.54 3.74
CA ASN A 99 -15.02 -13.53 4.23
C ASN A 99 -14.06 -14.18 3.22
N ALA A 100 -14.46 -15.28 2.57
CA ALA A 100 -13.65 -15.90 1.52
C ALA A 100 -13.42 -14.94 0.35
N PHE A 101 -14.46 -14.21 -0.07
CA PHE A 101 -14.34 -13.19 -1.12
C PHE A 101 -13.42 -12.02 -0.72
N LYS A 102 -13.59 -11.44 0.48
CA LYS A 102 -12.71 -10.37 0.97
C LYS A 102 -11.26 -10.82 1.03
N ARG A 103 -11.01 -12.07 1.47
CA ARG A 103 -9.68 -12.65 1.58
C ARG A 103 -9.01 -12.82 0.23
N VAL A 104 -9.67 -13.43 -0.76
CA VAL A 104 -9.07 -13.56 -2.10
C VAL A 104 -8.83 -12.18 -2.71
N ALA A 105 -9.76 -11.24 -2.57
CA ALA A 105 -9.56 -9.86 -3.04
C ALA A 105 -8.29 -9.22 -2.44
N SER A 106 -8.07 -9.34 -1.13
CA SER A 106 -6.91 -8.75 -0.45
C SER A 106 -5.61 -9.55 -0.61
N SER A 107 -5.62 -10.84 -0.29
CA SER A 107 -4.45 -11.73 -0.28
C SER A 107 -3.88 -11.96 -1.68
N GLU A 108 -4.75 -11.99 -2.68
CA GLU A 108 -4.38 -12.46 -4.00
C GLU A 108 -4.28 -11.35 -5.05
N PHE A 109 -5.21 -10.39 -5.03
CA PHE A 109 -5.23 -9.27 -5.97
C PHE A 109 -4.73 -7.94 -5.38
N GLY A 110 -4.66 -7.84 -4.05
CA GLY A 110 -4.15 -6.66 -3.34
C GLY A 110 -5.21 -5.63 -3.01
N ILE A 111 -6.49 -5.94 -3.25
CA ILE A 111 -7.61 -5.04 -3.02
C ILE A 111 -7.82 -4.90 -1.51
N GLY A 112 -7.61 -3.70 -0.96
CA GLY A 112 -7.71 -3.47 0.48
C GLY A 112 -6.54 -4.05 1.30
N ARG A 113 -5.48 -4.56 0.66
CA ARG A 113 -4.33 -5.16 1.39
C ARG A 113 -3.64 -4.16 2.33
N TYR A 114 -3.69 -2.87 2.03
CA TYR A 114 -3.13 -1.83 2.90
C TYR A 114 -3.74 -1.81 4.31
N LEU A 115 -4.97 -2.34 4.49
CA LEU A 115 -5.62 -2.44 5.80
C LEU A 115 -4.90 -3.38 6.76
N TYR A 116 -4.11 -4.34 6.25
CA TYR A 116 -3.23 -5.16 7.10
C TYR A 116 -2.10 -4.36 7.73
N ASN A 117 -1.82 -3.15 7.22
CA ASN A 117 -0.90 -2.20 7.80
C ASN A 117 -1.57 -1.23 8.79
N ALA A 118 -2.81 -1.48 9.19
CA ALA A 118 -3.48 -0.67 10.21
C ALA A 118 -2.77 -0.78 11.57
N LYS A 119 -2.72 0.34 12.30
CA LYS A 119 -2.32 0.37 13.72
C LYS A 119 -3.30 -0.47 14.54
N LYS A 120 -2.78 -1.13 15.57
CA LYS A 120 -3.56 -1.95 16.50
C LYS A 120 -4.21 -1.09 17.58
N ASN A 121 -5.17 -0.26 17.18
CA ASN A 121 -5.87 0.64 18.08
C ASN A 121 -7.00 -0.09 18.82
N TRP A 122 -7.09 0.17 20.13
CA TRP A 122 -8.12 -0.38 21.00
C TRP A 122 -9.19 0.67 21.26
N TYR A 123 -10.45 0.26 21.17
CA TYR A 123 -11.60 1.14 21.36
C TYR A 123 -12.53 0.61 22.46
N PRO A 124 -13.25 1.49 23.15
CA PRO A 124 -14.27 1.08 24.11
C PRO A 124 -15.35 0.22 23.44
N ILE A 125 -15.72 -0.88 24.10
CA ILE A 125 -16.74 -1.83 23.63
C ILE A 125 -17.81 -2.05 24.69
N ARG A 126 -18.98 -2.49 24.23
CA ARG A 126 -20.04 -3.04 25.08
C ARG A 126 -20.56 -4.35 24.52
N GLN A 127 -21.05 -5.21 25.39
CA GLN A 127 -21.67 -6.47 24.97
C GLN A 127 -22.98 -6.18 24.21
N GLN A 128 -23.18 -6.88 23.09
CA GLN A 128 -24.42 -6.89 22.34
C GLN A 128 -24.73 -8.31 21.87
N GLY A 129 -25.77 -8.91 22.43
CA GLY A 129 -26.06 -10.32 22.24
C GLY A 129 -24.89 -11.20 22.72
N ARG A 130 -24.44 -12.11 21.86
CA ARG A 130 -23.27 -12.97 22.13
C ARG A 130 -21.93 -12.32 21.79
N GLY A 131 -21.93 -11.14 21.16
CA GLY A 131 -20.73 -10.44 20.70
C GLY A 131 -20.51 -9.10 21.39
N TYR A 132 -19.62 -8.31 20.80
CA TYR A 132 -19.27 -6.97 21.25
C TYR A 132 -19.39 -5.99 20.09
N VAL A 133 -19.75 -4.75 20.42
CA VAL A 133 -19.73 -3.63 19.48
C VAL A 133 -18.97 -2.47 20.09
N PHE A 134 -18.36 -1.65 19.24
CA PHE A 134 -17.72 -0.42 19.68
C PHE A 134 -18.78 0.58 20.16
N THR A 135 -18.47 1.30 21.23
CA THR A 135 -19.30 2.43 21.70
C THR A 135 -18.86 3.75 21.09
N GLU A 136 -17.67 3.77 20.49
CA GLU A 136 -17.11 4.89 19.74
C GLU A 136 -16.78 4.42 18.32
N THR A 137 -16.85 5.31 17.34
CA THR A 137 -16.55 4.94 15.95
C THR A 137 -15.04 4.81 15.76
N PRO A 138 -14.52 3.62 15.40
CA PRO A 138 -13.10 3.46 15.14
C PRO A 138 -12.64 4.28 13.94
N VAL A 139 -11.40 4.75 13.98
CA VAL A 139 -10.76 5.49 12.89
C VAL A 139 -9.60 4.68 12.36
N LEU A 140 -9.49 4.57 11.03
CA LEU A 140 -8.36 3.90 10.41
C LEU A 140 -7.09 4.76 10.55
N GLU A 141 -6.09 4.21 11.21
CA GLU A 141 -4.72 4.71 11.19
C GLU A 141 -3.79 3.64 10.62
N LEU A 142 -2.87 4.02 9.74
CA LEU A 142 -1.90 3.10 9.14
C LEU A 142 -0.51 3.29 9.75
N ASN A 143 0.29 2.22 9.78
CA ASN A 143 1.71 2.28 10.15
C ASN A 143 2.51 2.84 8.96
N ASN A 144 2.54 4.17 8.84
CA ASN A 144 3.19 4.84 7.70
C ASN A 144 4.73 4.81 7.76
N GLU A 145 5.34 4.21 8.78
CA GLU A 145 6.80 4.22 8.97
C GLU A 145 7.57 3.70 7.76
N ILE A 146 7.03 2.69 7.06
CA ILE A 146 7.67 2.10 5.88
C ILE A 146 7.52 3.01 4.65
N GLU A 147 6.35 3.61 4.44
CA GLU A 147 6.12 4.51 3.31
C GLU A 147 6.85 5.84 3.47
N ILE A 148 6.95 6.35 4.70
CA ILE A 148 7.74 7.54 5.04
C ILE A 148 9.21 7.29 4.73
N LYS A 149 9.81 6.20 5.24
CA LYS A 149 11.21 5.85 4.94
C LYS A 149 11.47 5.68 3.45
N LYS A 150 10.57 4.97 2.75
CA LYS A 150 10.71 4.75 1.30
C LYS A 150 10.63 6.06 0.51
N ARG A 151 9.78 7.00 0.94
CA ARG A 151 9.68 8.33 0.32
C ARG A 151 10.92 9.18 0.62
N GLU A 152 11.41 9.18 1.85
CA GLU A 152 12.68 9.83 2.21
C GLU A 152 13.87 9.30 1.41
N ASP A 153 13.93 7.98 1.18
CA ASP A 153 14.99 7.37 0.37
C ASP A 153 14.88 7.77 -1.11
N ILE A 154 13.66 7.85 -1.66
CA ILE A 154 13.43 8.33 -3.03
C ILE A 154 13.79 9.81 -3.16
N ASP A 155 13.36 10.65 -2.21
CA ASP A 155 13.63 12.08 -2.22
C ASP A 155 15.15 12.33 -2.17
N LYS A 156 15.90 11.57 -1.37
CA LYS A 156 17.38 11.61 -1.37
C LYS A 156 17.99 11.21 -2.72
N ILE A 157 17.45 10.19 -3.39
CA ILE A 157 17.94 9.77 -4.72
C ILE A 157 17.67 10.87 -5.76
N VAL A 158 16.48 11.47 -5.74
CA VAL A 158 16.11 12.57 -6.64
C VAL A 158 17.00 13.78 -6.39
N GLU A 159 17.19 14.18 -5.13
CA GLU A 159 18.05 15.29 -4.75
C GLU A 159 19.49 15.08 -5.22
N ARG A 160 20.04 13.87 -5.02
CA ARG A 160 21.39 13.50 -5.51
C ARG A 160 21.48 13.59 -7.04
N ALA A 161 20.44 13.15 -7.75
CA ALA A 161 20.38 13.19 -9.21
C ALA A 161 20.22 14.62 -9.78
N GLU A 162 19.58 15.53 -9.04
CA GLU A 162 19.50 16.95 -9.43
C GLU A 162 20.82 17.66 -9.17
N LYS A 163 21.46 17.41 -8.02
CA LYS A 163 22.79 17.95 -7.69
C LYS A 163 23.86 17.53 -8.69
N SER A 164 23.82 16.29 -9.18
CA SER A 164 24.78 15.82 -10.19
C SER A 164 24.59 16.44 -11.58
N LYS A 165 23.39 16.98 -11.88
CA LYS A 165 23.08 17.69 -13.13
C LYS A 165 23.44 19.18 -13.12
N ILE A 166 24.05 19.70 -12.05
CA ILE A 166 24.50 21.09 -12.01
C ILE A 166 25.50 21.33 -13.14
N VAL A 167 25.20 22.30 -14.02
CA VAL A 167 26.06 22.75 -15.11
C VAL A 167 27.08 23.74 -14.55
N ILE A 168 28.36 23.50 -14.79
CA ILE A 168 29.44 24.42 -14.45
C ILE A 168 29.55 25.49 -15.54
N ASP A 169 29.54 26.76 -15.18
CA ASP A 169 29.57 27.91 -16.10
C ASP A 169 30.95 28.60 -16.19
N PHE A 170 31.96 28.02 -15.53
CA PHE A 170 33.34 28.51 -15.47
C PHE A 170 34.39 27.40 -15.70
N GLY A 171 35.66 27.79 -15.85
CA GLY A 171 36.79 26.86 -15.87
C GLY A 171 36.86 25.91 -17.07
N LYS A 172 37.64 24.83 -16.92
CA LYS A 172 38.00 23.86 -17.97
C LYS A 172 36.80 23.14 -18.58
N TYR A 173 35.75 22.92 -17.80
CA TYR A 173 34.57 22.15 -18.19
C TYR A 173 33.29 22.99 -18.25
N LYS A 174 33.42 24.28 -18.59
CA LYS A 174 32.28 25.18 -18.79
C LYS A 174 31.24 24.56 -19.76
N GLY A 175 29.98 24.61 -19.36
CA GLY A 175 28.84 24.03 -20.08
C GLY A 175 28.63 22.53 -19.82
N MET A 176 29.48 21.88 -19.02
CA MET A 176 29.30 20.47 -18.65
C MET A 176 28.67 20.34 -17.26
N THR A 177 27.93 19.25 -17.08
CA THR A 177 27.32 18.87 -15.81
C THR A 177 28.33 18.14 -14.92
N LEU A 178 28.16 18.25 -13.60
CA LEU A 178 29.07 17.64 -12.63
C LEU A 178 29.19 16.10 -12.79
N ASP A 179 28.11 15.40 -13.15
CA ASP A 179 28.13 13.97 -13.48
C ASP A 179 29.09 13.64 -14.65
N LYS A 180 28.98 14.37 -15.76
CA LYS A 180 29.85 14.20 -16.94
C LYS A 180 31.30 14.56 -16.64
N ILE A 181 31.51 15.56 -15.79
CA ILE A 181 32.85 15.92 -15.33
C ILE A 181 33.41 14.82 -14.43
N TYR A 182 32.60 14.24 -13.53
CA TYR A 182 33.02 13.14 -12.66
C TYR A 182 33.43 11.88 -13.45
N GLU A 183 32.68 11.52 -14.49
CA GLU A 183 33.02 10.40 -15.38
C GLU A 183 34.32 10.64 -16.16
N LYS A 184 34.54 11.89 -16.58
CA LYS A 184 35.68 12.27 -17.44
C LYS A 184 36.95 12.58 -16.66
N ASP A 185 36.83 13.22 -15.50
CA ASP A 185 37.94 13.79 -14.73
C ASP A 185 37.57 13.94 -13.24
N LYS A 186 37.69 12.84 -12.49
CA LYS A 186 37.43 12.81 -11.04
C LYS A 186 38.32 13.78 -10.25
N SER A 187 39.52 14.10 -10.74
CA SER A 187 40.44 15.03 -10.07
C SER A 187 39.90 16.46 -10.10
N TYR A 188 39.19 16.84 -11.16
CA TYR A 188 38.54 18.15 -11.24
C TYR A 188 37.38 18.29 -10.24
N ILE A 189 36.63 17.21 -9.97
CA ILE A 189 35.59 17.22 -8.92
C ILE A 189 36.21 17.40 -7.52
N LYS A 190 37.37 16.77 -7.26
CA LYS A 190 38.13 17.00 -6.01
C LYS A 190 38.61 18.44 -5.91
N TYR A 191 39.13 19.00 -7.00
CA TYR A 191 39.51 20.41 -7.05
C TYR A 191 38.33 21.34 -6.75
N LEU A 192 37.16 21.09 -7.37
CA LEU A 192 35.95 21.87 -7.11
C LEU A 192 35.47 21.73 -5.66
N LYS A 193 35.54 20.53 -5.06
CA LYS A 193 35.24 20.32 -3.65
C LYS A 193 36.11 21.18 -2.71
N GLU A 194 37.36 21.45 -3.08
CA GLU A 194 38.30 22.21 -2.24
C GLU A 194 38.28 23.72 -2.53
N ASN A 195 37.91 24.12 -3.76
CA ASN A 195 38.13 25.49 -4.25
C ASN A 195 36.87 26.20 -4.74
N ALA A 196 35.74 25.51 -4.94
CA ALA A 196 34.50 26.17 -5.36
C ALA A 196 33.98 27.09 -4.24
N LYS A 197 33.49 28.28 -4.61
CA LYS A 197 32.85 29.22 -3.67
C LYS A 197 31.34 29.03 -3.59
N ASP A 198 30.75 28.45 -4.64
CA ASP A 198 29.32 28.14 -4.66
C ASP A 198 29.05 26.92 -3.78
N LYS A 199 28.25 27.14 -2.73
CA LYS A 199 27.87 26.12 -1.76
C LYS A 199 27.17 24.92 -2.42
N LYS A 200 26.36 25.13 -3.46
CA LYS A 200 25.66 24.07 -4.19
C LYS A 200 26.63 23.18 -4.96
N ILE A 201 27.64 23.78 -5.60
CA ILE A 201 28.69 23.03 -6.32
C ILE A 201 29.52 22.23 -5.31
N LEU A 202 29.87 22.83 -4.17
CA LEU A 202 30.61 22.18 -3.08
C LEU A 202 29.87 20.95 -2.54
N GLU A 203 28.61 21.10 -2.16
CA GLU A 203 27.77 20.01 -1.63
C GLU A 203 27.59 18.89 -2.66
N ALA A 204 27.32 19.23 -3.92
CA ALA A 204 27.22 18.25 -5.01
C ALA A 204 28.54 17.50 -5.24
N CYS A 205 29.70 18.18 -5.19
CA CYS A 205 31.00 17.52 -5.32
C CYS A 205 31.30 16.60 -4.14
N ILE A 206 30.89 16.96 -2.91
CA ILE A 206 31.05 16.11 -1.72
C ILE A 206 30.24 14.81 -1.91
N GLU A 207 28.98 14.91 -2.33
CA GLU A 207 28.09 13.75 -2.53
C GLU A 207 28.49 12.86 -3.72
N LEU A 208 29.13 13.42 -4.75
CA LEU A 208 29.66 12.63 -5.88
C LEU A 208 30.90 11.80 -5.48
N ILE A 209 31.61 12.22 -4.44
CA ILE A 209 32.83 11.55 -3.95
C ILE A 209 32.54 10.66 -2.73
N ALA A 210 31.40 10.84 -2.05
CA ALA A 210 30.91 10.01 -0.94
C ALA A 210 30.34 8.66 -1.43
#